data_AF-A0A8T0A1D1-F1
#
_entry.id   AF-A0A8T0A1D1-F1
#
_cell.length_a   1.000
_cell.length_b   1.000
_cell.length_c   1.000
_cell.angle_alpha   90.00
_cell.angle_beta   90.00
_cell.angle_gamma   90.00
#
_symmetry.space_group_name_H-M   'P 1'
#
loop_
_entity.id
_entity.type
_entity.pdbx_description
1 polymer ?
#
loop_
_entity_poly.entity_id
_entity_poly.type
_entity_poly.pdbx_seq_one_letter_code
_entity_poly.pdbx_strand_id
1 'polypeptide(L)'
;MLLFLSEALSLRSKLCLSDTKVYFKLRKQILMKERSLADFSISELLIYLQTSQNLPKMLSLLFVSFVVPLGLPLVIVTMILYPQIVLTRHFWTSQQINQVQLNELNKNKIILKQLLEINKNFVNQLPIEFSQLSKLNNLPKIEELSFLQLYLLKRLYKVSPLSFGSNALIQHIYILQLLDQKMLGDQNKTLSGDELRLHLYLRKLNYDKMDIESMRILLNKWLQNCSELPLSTYAFSPCLLQK
;
A
#
# COMPACT_ATOMS: atom_id res chain seq x y z
N MET A 1 5.80 -33.41 -10.53
CA MET A 1 5.98 -32.38 -9.49
C MET A 1 6.92 -31.25 -9.93
N LEU A 2 8.13 -31.54 -10.43
CA LEU A 2 9.09 -30.51 -10.88
C LEU A 2 8.64 -29.69 -12.10
N LEU A 3 7.92 -30.30 -13.06
CA LEU A 3 7.39 -29.59 -14.24
C LEU A 3 6.28 -28.58 -13.89
N PHE A 4 5.35 -28.94 -13.01
CA PHE A 4 4.30 -28.03 -12.51
C PHE A 4 4.87 -26.84 -11.74
N LEU A 5 5.94 -27.04 -10.97
CA LEU A 5 6.64 -25.95 -10.27
C LEU A 5 7.35 -25.01 -11.25
N SER A 6 7.97 -25.56 -12.29
CA SER A 6 8.60 -24.79 -13.39
C SER A 6 7.59 -23.89 -14.10
N GLU A 7 6.43 -24.42 -14.49
CA GLU A 7 5.39 -23.67 -15.19
C GLU A 7 4.76 -22.58 -14.32
N ALA A 8 4.45 -22.88 -13.06
CA ALA A 8 3.90 -21.91 -12.12
C ALA A 8 4.89 -20.76 -11.84
N LEU A 9 6.19 -21.06 -11.73
CA LEU A 9 7.24 -20.07 -11.55
C LEU A 9 7.42 -19.20 -12.81
N SER A 10 7.34 -19.82 -13.99
CA SER A 10 7.38 -19.13 -15.30
C SER A 10 6.20 -18.16 -15.47
N LEU A 11 4.99 -18.57 -15.12
CA LEU A 11 3.82 -17.69 -15.21
C LEU A 11 3.92 -16.51 -14.23
N ARG A 12 4.29 -16.77 -12.97
CA ARG A 12 4.38 -15.74 -11.93
C ARG A 12 5.50 -14.73 -12.19
N SER A 13 6.63 -15.19 -12.72
CA SER A 13 7.72 -14.30 -13.14
C SER A 13 7.31 -13.41 -14.31
N LYS A 14 6.57 -13.95 -15.31
CA LYS A 14 6.00 -13.13 -16.41
C LYS A 14 5.06 -12.04 -15.89
N LEU A 15 4.18 -12.35 -14.93
CA LEU A 15 3.29 -11.36 -14.31
C LEU A 15 4.09 -10.28 -13.57
N CYS A 16 5.10 -10.67 -12.79
CA CYS A 16 5.95 -9.73 -12.07
C CYS A 16 6.71 -8.78 -13.02
N LEU A 17 7.26 -9.31 -14.12
CA LEU A 17 7.93 -8.51 -15.14
C LEU A 17 6.94 -7.62 -15.90
N SER A 18 5.73 -8.08 -16.15
CA SER A 18 4.66 -7.30 -16.78
C SER A 18 4.30 -6.07 -15.93
N ASP A 19 4.00 -6.27 -14.65
CA ASP A 19 3.72 -5.17 -13.71
C ASP A 19 4.90 -4.19 -13.64
N THR A 20 6.12 -4.70 -13.62
CA THR A 20 7.35 -3.88 -13.60
C THR A 20 7.49 -3.03 -14.86
N LYS A 21 7.25 -3.63 -16.04
CA LYS A 21 7.26 -2.91 -17.33
C LYS A 21 6.19 -1.82 -17.37
N VAL A 22 4.96 -2.14 -16.94
CA VAL A 22 3.86 -1.17 -16.85
C VAL A 22 4.24 -0.03 -15.90
N TYR A 23 4.78 -0.34 -14.71
CA TYR A 23 5.24 0.66 -13.76
C TYR A 23 6.26 1.64 -14.37
N PHE A 24 7.30 1.13 -15.04
CA PHE A 24 8.30 2.00 -15.69
C PHE A 24 7.73 2.81 -16.84
N LYS A 25 6.80 2.23 -17.62
CA LYS A 25 6.06 2.96 -18.66
C LYS A 25 5.27 4.12 -18.05
N LEU A 26 4.47 3.88 -17.02
CA LEU A 26 3.67 4.90 -16.34
C LEU A 26 4.57 6.01 -15.76
N ARG A 27 5.68 5.64 -15.11
CA ARG A 27 6.65 6.61 -14.57
C ARG A 27 7.28 7.46 -15.67
N LYS A 28 7.61 6.87 -16.82
CA LYS A 28 8.10 7.62 -17.99
C LYS A 28 7.05 8.60 -18.50
N GLN A 29 5.79 8.19 -18.62
CA GLN A 29 4.69 9.06 -19.07
C GLN A 29 4.48 10.28 -18.16
N ILE A 30 4.57 10.09 -16.84
CA ILE A 30 4.52 11.19 -15.86
C ILE A 30 5.71 12.12 -16.05
N LEU A 31 6.93 11.56 -16.18
CA LEU A 31 8.16 12.35 -16.33
C LEU A 31 8.16 13.19 -17.61
N MET A 32 7.66 12.62 -18.71
CA MET A 32 7.53 13.28 -20.01
C MET A 32 6.29 14.20 -20.09
N LYS A 33 5.51 14.31 -19.00
CA LYS A 33 4.25 15.09 -18.94
C LYS A 33 3.22 14.69 -20.01
N GLU A 34 3.26 13.45 -20.47
CA GLU A 34 2.33 12.91 -21.48
C GLU A 34 0.94 12.63 -20.89
N ARG A 35 0.90 12.21 -19.62
CA ARG A 35 -0.33 11.91 -18.87
C ARG A 35 -0.16 12.33 -17.41
N SER A 36 -1.24 12.78 -16.79
CA SER A 36 -1.31 13.02 -15.36
C SER A 36 -1.69 11.73 -14.61
N LEU A 37 -1.46 11.70 -13.29
CA LEU A 37 -1.89 10.57 -12.44
C LEU A 37 -3.40 10.37 -12.46
N ALA A 38 -4.18 11.45 -12.63
CA ALA A 38 -5.64 11.39 -12.68
C ALA A 38 -6.14 10.65 -13.93
N ASP A 39 -5.33 10.54 -14.99
CA ASP A 39 -5.70 9.87 -16.23
C ASP A 39 -5.55 8.34 -16.16
N PHE A 40 -4.93 7.81 -15.11
CA PHE A 40 -4.61 6.38 -15.00
C PHE A 40 -5.80 5.54 -14.57
N SER A 41 -6.04 4.41 -15.23
CA SER A 41 -7.06 3.43 -14.84
C SER A 41 -6.82 2.87 -13.43
N ILE A 42 -7.84 2.25 -12.84
CA ILE A 42 -7.74 1.59 -11.52
C ILE A 42 -6.61 0.57 -11.49
N SER A 43 -6.50 -0.26 -12.53
CA SER A 43 -5.42 -1.25 -12.65
C SER A 43 -4.04 -0.61 -12.74
N GLU A 44 -3.89 0.49 -13.51
CA GLU A 44 -2.62 1.24 -13.59
C GLU A 44 -2.24 1.84 -12.22
N LEU A 45 -3.19 2.43 -11.49
CA LEU A 45 -2.96 2.99 -10.15
C LEU A 45 -2.56 1.90 -9.15
N LEU A 46 -3.24 0.74 -9.17
CA LEU A 46 -2.89 -0.41 -8.32
C LEU A 46 -1.49 -0.93 -8.62
N ILE A 47 -1.14 -1.13 -9.89
CA ILE A 47 0.20 -1.55 -10.30
C ILE A 47 1.23 -0.52 -9.82
N TYR A 48 0.94 0.77 -9.93
CA TYR A 48 1.84 1.83 -9.48
C TYR A 48 2.10 1.78 -7.96
N LEU A 49 1.03 1.67 -7.15
CA LEU A 49 1.12 1.57 -5.69
C LEU A 49 1.86 0.30 -5.25
N GLN A 50 1.55 -0.84 -5.86
CA GLN A 50 2.07 -2.14 -5.41
C GLN A 50 3.49 -2.39 -5.89
N THR A 51 3.82 -1.97 -7.12
CA THR A 51 5.16 -2.17 -7.68
C THR A 51 6.18 -1.25 -7.04
N SER A 52 5.82 0.00 -6.72
CA SER A 52 6.73 0.92 -6.04
C SER A 52 7.22 0.40 -4.68
N GLN A 53 6.38 -0.34 -3.94
CA GLN A 53 6.75 -0.97 -2.67
C GLN A 53 7.67 -2.20 -2.84
N ASN A 54 7.55 -2.92 -3.97
CA ASN A 54 8.33 -4.12 -4.24
C ASN A 54 9.64 -3.83 -4.97
N LEU A 55 9.74 -2.70 -5.66
CA LEU A 55 10.90 -2.35 -6.48
C LEU A 55 12.22 -2.31 -5.70
N PRO A 56 12.32 -1.71 -4.49
CA PRO A 56 13.56 -1.74 -3.72
C PRO A 56 14.01 -3.16 -3.37
N LYS A 57 13.06 -4.05 -3.06
CA LYS A 57 13.35 -5.47 -2.77
C LYS A 57 13.89 -6.18 -4.01
N MET A 58 13.25 -5.96 -5.17
CA MET A 58 13.71 -6.54 -6.44
C MET A 58 15.12 -6.05 -6.79
N LEU A 59 15.38 -4.75 -6.67
CA LEU A 59 16.69 -4.17 -6.93
C LEU A 59 17.75 -4.67 -5.95
N SER A 60 17.44 -4.78 -4.65
CA SER A 60 18.38 -5.33 -3.67
C SER A 60 18.72 -6.79 -3.96
N LEU A 61 17.75 -7.59 -4.40
CA LEU A 61 17.99 -8.99 -4.74
C LEU A 61 18.84 -9.13 -5.99
N LEU A 62 18.59 -8.32 -7.02
CA LEU A 62 19.45 -8.27 -8.21
C LEU A 62 20.87 -7.86 -7.82
N PHE A 63 21.02 -6.81 -7.02
CA PHE A 63 22.31 -6.34 -6.54
C PHE A 63 23.06 -7.45 -5.79
N VAL A 64 22.43 -8.10 -4.81
CA VAL A 64 23.05 -9.21 -4.06
C VAL A 64 23.41 -10.36 -5.01
N SER A 65 22.54 -10.71 -5.95
CA SER A 65 22.76 -11.84 -6.86
C SER A 65 23.96 -11.63 -7.79
N PHE A 66 24.17 -10.40 -8.28
CA PHE A 66 25.18 -10.10 -9.30
C PHE A 66 26.49 -9.55 -8.72
N VAL A 67 26.44 -8.81 -7.62
CA VAL A 67 27.61 -8.08 -7.09
C VAL A 67 28.32 -8.87 -5.99
N VAL A 68 27.59 -9.65 -5.19
CA VAL A 68 28.18 -10.40 -4.08
C VAL A 68 28.70 -11.74 -4.57
N PRO A 69 29.98 -12.10 -4.35
CA PRO A 69 30.47 -13.45 -4.60
C PRO A 69 29.61 -14.47 -3.85
N LEU A 70 29.14 -15.52 -4.54
CA LEU A 70 28.16 -16.49 -4.01
C LEU A 70 26.78 -15.90 -3.66
N GLY A 71 26.45 -14.73 -4.19
CA GLY A 71 25.16 -14.07 -3.98
C GLY A 71 23.97 -14.87 -4.48
N LEU A 72 24.07 -15.52 -5.65
CA LEU A 72 23.00 -16.35 -6.18
C LEU A 72 22.68 -17.57 -5.28
N PRO A 73 23.65 -18.40 -4.85
CA PRO A 73 23.42 -19.43 -3.83
C PRO A 73 22.77 -18.88 -2.55
N LEU A 74 23.23 -17.72 -2.06
CA LEU A 74 22.68 -17.08 -0.86
C LEU A 74 21.20 -16.70 -1.04
N VAL A 75 20.84 -16.13 -2.20
CA VAL A 75 19.45 -15.79 -2.52
C VAL A 75 18.59 -17.06 -2.58
N ILE A 76 19.08 -18.16 -3.16
CA ILE A 76 18.36 -19.43 -3.21
C ILE A 76 18.11 -19.99 -1.80
N VAL A 77 19.13 -20.03 -0.95
CA VAL A 77 18.99 -20.48 0.45
C VAL A 77 17.99 -19.60 1.20
N THR A 78 18.08 -18.28 1.03
CA THR A 78 17.17 -17.33 1.68
C THR A 78 15.74 -17.47 1.14
N MET A 79 15.56 -17.82 -0.13
CA MET A 79 14.23 -18.09 -0.72
C MET A 79 13.57 -19.33 -0.11
N ILE A 80 14.35 -20.37 0.22
CA ILE A 80 13.85 -21.59 0.86
C ILE A 80 13.52 -21.34 2.33
N LEU A 81 14.43 -20.69 3.07
CA LEU A 81 14.28 -20.48 4.52
C LEU A 81 13.37 -19.30 4.88
N TYR A 82 13.41 -18.23 4.08
CA TYR A 82 12.74 -16.95 4.35
C TYR A 82 12.07 -16.38 3.09
N PRO A 83 11.10 -17.11 2.51
CA PRO A 83 10.44 -16.71 1.26
C PRO A 83 9.80 -15.31 1.34
N GLN A 84 9.39 -14.85 2.53
CA GLN A 84 8.78 -13.53 2.71
C GLN A 84 9.75 -12.35 2.49
N ILE A 85 11.05 -12.59 2.61
CA ILE A 85 12.09 -11.56 2.42
C ILE A 85 12.42 -11.42 0.93
N VAL A 86 12.52 -12.55 0.23
CA VAL A 86 13.02 -12.63 -1.14
C VAL A 86 11.89 -12.52 -2.16
N LEU A 87 10.75 -13.17 -1.90
CA LEU A 87 9.69 -13.25 -2.88
C LEU A 87 8.78 -12.02 -2.82
N THR A 88 8.47 -11.48 -4.00
CA THR A 88 7.40 -10.49 -4.15
C THR A 88 6.05 -11.18 -4.06
N ARG A 89 4.99 -10.39 -3.86
CA ARG A 89 3.59 -10.85 -3.80
C ARG A 89 3.18 -11.81 -4.93
N HIS A 90 3.79 -11.68 -6.12
CA HIS A 90 3.47 -12.49 -7.30
C HIS A 90 3.76 -13.98 -7.09
N PHE A 91 4.63 -14.31 -6.14
CA PHE A 91 5.02 -15.70 -5.86
C PHE A 91 4.28 -16.31 -4.67
N TRP A 92 3.45 -15.52 -3.98
CA TRP A 92 2.71 -15.99 -2.82
C TRP A 92 1.34 -16.55 -3.21
N THR A 93 0.82 -17.46 -2.38
CA THR A 93 -0.59 -17.89 -2.44
C THR A 93 -1.48 -16.82 -1.83
N SER A 94 -2.78 -16.80 -2.16
CA SER A 94 -3.74 -15.87 -1.54
C SER A 94 -3.74 -15.95 -0.01
N GLN A 95 -3.59 -17.16 0.54
CA GLN A 95 -3.49 -17.37 1.99
C GLN A 95 -2.21 -16.72 2.58
N GLN A 96 -1.07 -16.89 1.92
CA GLN A 96 0.20 -16.27 2.35
C GLN A 96 0.13 -14.73 2.27
N ILE A 97 -0.46 -14.20 1.19
CA ILE A 97 -0.68 -12.76 1.02
C ILE A 97 -1.52 -12.23 2.19
N ASN A 98 -2.64 -12.88 2.47
CA ASN A 98 -3.53 -12.48 3.56
C ASN A 98 -2.83 -12.53 4.93
N GLN A 99 -2.10 -13.62 5.22
CA GLN A 99 -1.34 -13.75 6.48
C GLN A 99 -0.30 -12.65 6.63
N VAL A 100 0.47 -12.35 5.59
CA VAL A 100 1.49 -11.28 5.64
C VAL A 100 0.82 -9.92 5.82
N GLN A 101 -0.25 -9.63 5.09
CA GLN A 101 -0.99 -8.38 5.21
C GLN A 101 -1.55 -8.18 6.62
N LEU A 102 -2.18 -9.19 7.22
CA LEU A 102 -2.70 -9.14 8.59
C LEU A 102 -1.58 -8.95 9.63
N ASN A 103 -0.46 -9.67 9.48
CA ASN A 103 0.70 -9.52 10.35
C ASN A 103 1.26 -8.09 10.30
N GLU A 104 1.28 -7.49 9.11
CA GLU A 104 1.71 -6.10 8.94
C GLU A 104 0.71 -5.09 9.51
N LEU A 105 -0.59 -5.29 9.33
CA LEU A 105 -1.61 -4.46 9.97
C LEU A 105 -1.49 -4.50 11.50
N ASN A 106 -1.23 -5.69 12.07
CA ASN A 106 -0.98 -5.85 13.49
C ASN A 106 0.28 -5.10 13.95
N LYS A 107 1.38 -5.16 13.20
CA LYS A 107 2.59 -4.35 13.49
C LYS A 107 2.32 -2.85 13.39
N ASN A 108 1.49 -2.44 12.43
CA ASN A 108 1.13 -1.05 12.22
C ASN A 108 0.28 -0.46 13.35
N LYS A 109 -0.42 -1.27 14.16
CA LYS A 109 -1.15 -0.78 15.35
C LYS A 109 -0.25 0.03 16.28
N ILE A 110 1.02 -0.34 16.41
CA ILE A 110 2.00 0.40 17.23
C ILE A 110 2.29 1.77 16.60
N ILE A 111 2.50 1.81 15.28
CA ILE A 111 2.76 3.05 14.54
C ILE A 111 1.55 3.99 14.63
N LEU A 112 0.34 3.45 14.49
CA LEU A 112 -0.90 4.21 14.56
C LEU A 112 -1.11 4.80 15.96
N LYS A 113 -0.83 4.03 17.02
CA LYS A 113 -0.83 4.53 18.41
C LYS A 113 0.18 5.67 18.60
N GLN A 114 1.41 5.52 18.11
CA GLN A 114 2.43 6.57 18.20
C GLN A 114 2.01 7.84 17.44
N LEU A 115 1.45 7.68 16.24
CA LEU A 115 0.93 8.81 15.46
C LEU A 115 -0.24 9.49 16.18
N LEU A 116 -1.13 8.73 16.82
CA LEU A 116 -2.20 9.31 17.63
C LEU A 116 -1.65 10.08 18.82
N GLU A 117 -0.69 9.52 19.55
CA GLU A 117 -0.07 10.16 20.72
C GLU A 117 0.60 11.49 20.39
N ILE A 118 1.36 11.54 19.30
CA ILE A 118 2.02 12.77 18.83
C ILE A 118 0.99 13.82 18.40
N ASN A 119 -0.17 13.38 17.89
CA ASN A 119 -1.20 14.26 17.35
C ASN A 119 -2.40 14.50 18.29
N LYS A 120 -2.31 14.09 19.57
CA LYS A 120 -3.40 14.25 20.56
C LYS A 120 -3.93 15.69 20.63
N ASN A 121 -3.04 16.67 20.47
CA ASN A 121 -3.39 18.09 20.54
C ASN A 121 -4.27 18.56 19.36
N PHE A 122 -4.29 17.82 18.25
CA PHE A 122 -5.10 18.15 17.07
C PHE A 122 -6.47 17.46 17.09
N VAL A 123 -6.66 16.49 17.98
CA VAL A 123 -7.84 15.63 17.96
C VAL A 123 -8.37 15.42 19.39
N ASN A 124 -9.44 16.14 19.70
CA ASN A 124 -10.03 16.13 21.04
C ASN A 124 -10.99 14.94 21.30
N GLN A 125 -11.38 14.20 20.25
CA GLN A 125 -12.29 13.05 20.34
C GLN A 125 -11.76 11.89 19.48
N LEU A 126 -11.57 10.72 20.10
CA LEU A 126 -11.14 9.47 19.46
C LEU A 126 -11.95 8.31 20.06
N PRO A 127 -12.39 7.31 19.27
CA PRO A 127 -12.32 7.20 17.81
C PRO A 127 -13.32 8.14 17.11
N ILE A 128 -12.96 8.62 15.92
CA ILE A 128 -13.81 9.51 15.11
C ILE A 128 -14.70 8.67 14.19
N GLU A 129 -15.95 9.08 13.99
CA GLU A 129 -16.80 8.46 12.98
C GLU A 129 -16.44 8.94 11.57
N PHE A 130 -16.62 8.10 10.55
CA PHE A 130 -16.34 8.45 9.15
C PHE A 130 -16.97 9.80 8.72
N SER A 131 -18.21 10.07 9.14
CA SER A 131 -18.96 11.28 8.81
C SER A 131 -18.37 12.56 9.42
N GLN A 132 -17.52 12.44 10.43
CA GLN A 132 -16.89 13.55 11.13
C GLN A 132 -15.51 13.89 10.56
N LEU A 133 -14.90 13.01 9.75
CA LEU A 133 -13.56 13.22 9.18
C LEU A 133 -13.47 14.48 8.31
N SER A 134 -14.52 14.78 7.54
CA SER A 134 -14.58 15.97 6.68
C SER A 134 -14.63 17.29 7.46
N LYS A 135 -15.00 17.24 8.75
CA LYS A 135 -15.06 18.41 9.63
C LYS A 135 -13.72 18.72 10.32
N LEU A 136 -12.72 17.85 10.14
CA LEU A 136 -11.38 18.04 10.72
C LEU A 136 -10.58 19.05 9.88
N ASN A 137 -10.62 20.31 10.29
CA ASN A 137 -9.86 21.38 9.64
C ASN A 137 -8.49 21.64 10.29
N ASN A 138 -8.19 20.99 11.42
CA ASN A 138 -7.07 21.36 12.28
C ASN A 138 -5.81 20.51 12.09
N LEU A 139 -5.80 19.59 11.12
CA LEU A 139 -4.63 18.76 10.88
C LEU A 139 -3.57 19.54 10.08
N PRO A 140 -2.30 19.54 10.53
CA PRO A 140 -1.22 20.19 9.79
C PRO A 140 -1.08 19.58 8.40
N LYS A 141 -0.64 20.39 7.44
CA LYS A 141 -0.34 19.90 6.09
C LYS A 141 0.81 18.89 6.15
N ILE A 142 0.91 17.99 5.17
CA ILE A 142 1.93 16.93 5.17
C ILE A 142 3.34 17.54 5.15
N GLU A 143 3.50 18.68 4.49
CA GLU A 143 4.73 19.47 4.40
C GLU A 143 5.17 20.10 5.73
N GLU A 144 4.22 20.34 6.64
CA GLU A 144 4.44 20.98 7.94
C GLU A 144 4.73 19.95 9.05
N LEU A 145 4.66 18.65 8.73
CA LEU A 145 4.88 17.59 9.69
C LEU A 145 6.34 17.50 10.14
N SER A 146 6.53 17.22 11.43
CA SER A 146 7.84 16.91 11.99
C SER A 146 8.46 15.68 11.31
N PHE A 147 9.80 15.58 11.37
CA PHE A 147 10.53 14.43 10.85
C PHE A 147 9.99 13.09 11.37
N LEU A 148 9.65 13.02 12.66
CA LEU A 148 9.11 11.80 13.28
C LEU A 148 7.73 11.45 12.72
N GLN A 149 6.81 12.41 12.58
CA GLN A 149 5.50 12.17 11.97
C GLN A 149 5.62 11.71 10.52
N LEU A 150 6.47 12.36 9.73
CA LEU A 150 6.74 11.97 8.33
C LEU A 150 7.32 10.56 8.24
N TYR A 151 8.30 10.23 9.08
CA TYR A 151 8.90 8.90 9.14
C TYR A 151 7.85 7.83 9.45
N LEU A 152 7.02 8.06 10.48
CA LEU A 152 5.97 7.12 10.88
C LEU A 152 4.91 6.94 9.78
N LEU A 153 4.47 8.02 9.12
CA LEU A 153 3.54 7.93 7.98
C LEU A 153 4.17 7.21 6.78
N LYS A 154 5.42 7.53 6.41
CA LYS A 154 6.13 6.82 5.34
C LYS A 154 6.22 5.32 5.64
N ARG A 155 6.55 4.97 6.88
CA ARG A 155 6.60 3.58 7.33
C ARG A 155 5.23 2.90 7.26
N LEU A 156 4.17 3.57 7.69
CA LEU A 156 2.79 3.08 7.64
C LEU A 156 2.36 2.76 6.20
N TYR A 157 2.60 3.68 5.28
CA TYR A 157 2.24 3.56 3.86
C TYR A 157 3.29 2.83 3.00
N LYS A 158 4.37 2.34 3.62
CA LYS A 158 5.51 1.68 2.94
C LYS A 158 6.12 2.53 1.82
N VAL A 159 6.10 3.84 1.99
CA VAL A 159 6.85 4.77 1.15
C VAL A 159 8.32 4.70 1.59
N SER A 160 9.24 4.68 0.63
CA SER A 160 10.67 4.58 0.94
C SER A 160 11.09 5.68 1.94
N PRO A 161 11.67 5.33 3.10
CA PRO A 161 12.12 6.32 4.07
C PRO A 161 13.29 7.15 3.53
N LEU A 162 14.02 6.62 2.52
CA LEU A 162 15.13 7.30 1.85
C LEU A 162 14.67 8.40 0.89
N SER A 163 13.37 8.50 0.59
CA SER A 163 12.85 9.64 -0.16
C SER A 163 12.99 10.91 0.69
N PHE A 164 13.62 11.95 0.15
CA PHE A 164 13.74 13.23 0.86
C PHE A 164 12.40 13.98 0.89
N GLY A 165 12.09 14.60 2.02
CA GLY A 165 10.89 15.45 2.19
C GLY A 165 9.56 14.69 2.18
N SER A 166 8.46 15.43 2.03
CA SER A 166 7.08 14.91 2.04
C SER A 166 6.58 14.44 0.66
N ASN A 167 7.23 14.85 -0.44
CA ASN A 167 6.73 14.66 -1.81
C ASN A 167 6.36 13.21 -2.15
N ALA A 168 7.19 12.24 -1.79
CA ALA A 168 6.91 10.84 -2.08
C ALA A 168 5.69 10.32 -1.30
N LEU A 169 5.48 10.81 -0.07
CA LEU A 169 4.30 10.49 0.73
C LEU A 169 3.07 11.17 0.16
N ILE A 170 3.13 12.46 -0.15
CA ILE A 170 2.05 13.23 -0.79
C ILE A 170 1.59 12.53 -2.07
N GLN A 171 2.54 12.17 -2.95
CA GLN A 171 2.24 11.46 -4.19
C GLN A 171 1.58 10.10 -3.92
N HIS A 172 2.06 9.33 -2.94
CA HIS A 172 1.47 8.04 -2.59
C HIS A 172 0.03 8.19 -2.10
N ILE A 173 -0.22 9.15 -1.20
CA ILE A 173 -1.55 9.43 -0.67
C ILE A 173 -2.49 9.92 -1.77
N TYR A 174 -2.01 10.81 -2.63
CA TYR A 174 -2.78 11.30 -3.76
C TYR A 174 -3.19 10.17 -4.73
N ILE A 175 -2.31 9.21 -4.99
CA ILE A 175 -2.62 8.04 -5.82
C ILE A 175 -3.68 7.15 -5.16
N LEU A 176 -3.61 6.95 -3.84
CA LEU A 176 -4.67 6.23 -3.10
C LEU A 176 -6.01 6.96 -3.19
N GLN A 177 -6.01 8.29 -3.10
CA GLN A 177 -7.23 9.09 -3.21
C GLN A 177 -7.82 9.03 -4.63
N LEU A 178 -6.99 9.12 -5.67
CA LEU A 178 -7.44 8.93 -7.07
C LEU A 178 -8.00 7.53 -7.30
N LEU A 179 -7.39 6.51 -6.70
CA LEU A 179 -7.91 5.14 -6.73
C LEU A 179 -9.31 5.09 -6.10
N ASP A 180 -9.49 5.74 -4.95
CA ASP A 180 -10.80 5.81 -4.27
C ASP A 180 -11.86 6.52 -5.10
N GLN A 181 -11.52 7.66 -5.70
CA GLN A 181 -12.44 8.43 -6.55
C GLN A 181 -12.90 7.61 -7.76
N LYS A 182 -12.02 6.81 -8.36
CA LYS A 182 -12.39 5.94 -9.49
C LYS A 182 -13.20 4.73 -9.06
N MET A 183 -13.06 4.31 -7.81
CA MET A 183 -13.83 3.22 -7.22
C MET A 183 -15.19 3.67 -6.68
N LEU A 184 -15.48 4.98 -6.63
CA LEU A 184 -16.82 5.49 -6.32
C LEU A 184 -17.78 5.15 -7.47
N GLY A 185 -18.47 4.01 -7.33
CA GLY A 185 -19.41 3.47 -8.29
C GLY A 185 -19.72 1.99 -8.02
N ASP A 186 -20.38 1.30 -8.96
CA ASP A 186 -20.81 -0.09 -8.79
C ASP A 186 -19.67 -1.13 -8.84
N GLN A 187 -18.42 -0.72 -9.09
CA GLN A 187 -17.28 -1.63 -9.22
C GLN A 187 -16.92 -2.37 -7.91
N ASN A 188 -17.32 -1.85 -6.75
CA ASN A 188 -17.02 -2.50 -5.47
C ASN A 188 -17.92 -3.72 -5.19
N LYS A 189 -19.07 -3.83 -5.88
CA LYS A 189 -19.97 -4.98 -5.73
C LYS A 189 -19.37 -6.25 -6.34
N THR A 190 -18.53 -6.11 -7.37
CA THR A 190 -17.94 -7.23 -8.12
C THR A 190 -16.59 -7.69 -7.57
N LEU A 191 -16.02 -7.00 -6.58
CA LEU A 191 -14.71 -7.37 -6.03
C LEU A 191 -14.75 -8.73 -5.34
N SER A 192 -13.77 -9.57 -5.69
CA SER A 192 -13.48 -10.82 -5.00
C SER A 192 -12.99 -10.57 -3.57
N GLY A 193 -13.00 -11.61 -2.75
CA GLY A 193 -12.51 -11.52 -1.36
C GLY A 193 -11.03 -11.10 -1.29
N ASP A 194 -10.19 -11.53 -2.23
CA ASP A 194 -8.77 -11.15 -2.26
C ASP A 194 -8.57 -9.69 -2.67
N GLU A 195 -9.38 -9.19 -3.61
CA GLU A 195 -9.37 -7.78 -3.99
C GLU A 195 -9.85 -6.88 -2.84
N LEU A 196 -10.93 -7.25 -2.14
CA LEU A 196 -11.41 -6.52 -0.97
C LEU A 196 -10.33 -6.40 0.11
N ARG A 197 -9.68 -7.52 0.46
CA ARG A 197 -8.56 -7.52 1.43
C ARG A 197 -7.43 -6.62 0.98
N LEU A 198 -7.06 -6.68 -0.30
CA LEU A 198 -6.04 -5.80 -0.86
C LEU A 198 -6.43 -4.32 -0.71
N HIS A 199 -7.66 -3.95 -1.06
CA HIS A 199 -8.12 -2.56 -0.96
C HIS A 199 -8.12 -2.08 0.50
N LEU A 200 -8.62 -2.88 1.44
CA LEU A 200 -8.58 -2.55 2.86
C LEU A 200 -7.13 -2.46 3.39
N TYR A 201 -6.26 -3.37 2.97
CA TYR A 201 -4.84 -3.37 3.32
C TYR A 201 -4.09 -2.12 2.84
N LEU A 202 -4.33 -1.68 1.59
CA LEU A 202 -3.71 -0.46 1.05
C LEU A 202 -4.07 0.78 1.89
N ARG A 203 -5.30 0.81 2.40
CA ARG A 203 -5.85 1.88 3.26
C ARG A 203 -5.56 1.66 4.75
N LYS A 204 -4.81 0.62 5.11
CA LYS A 204 -4.46 0.28 6.50
C LYS A 204 -5.66 0.03 7.41
N LEU A 205 -6.77 -0.40 6.83
CA LEU A 205 -7.98 -0.77 7.55
C LEU A 205 -7.85 -2.20 8.07
N ASN A 206 -8.22 -2.40 9.34
CA ASN A 206 -8.22 -3.72 9.93
C ASN A 206 -9.46 -4.49 9.46
N TYR A 207 -9.23 -5.66 8.85
CA TYR A 207 -10.27 -6.57 8.39
C TYR A 207 -10.11 -7.99 8.98
N ASP A 208 -9.28 -8.12 10.03
CA ASP A 208 -9.09 -9.39 10.70
C ASP A 208 -10.44 -9.96 11.17
N LYS A 209 -10.70 -11.23 10.83
CA LYS A 209 -11.93 -11.97 11.14
C LYS A 209 -13.23 -11.38 10.56
N MET A 210 -13.16 -10.44 9.62
CA MET A 210 -14.35 -9.95 8.91
C MET A 210 -14.79 -10.94 7.83
N ASP A 211 -16.10 -11.09 7.64
CA ASP A 211 -16.66 -11.72 6.45
C ASP A 211 -16.61 -10.76 5.24
N ILE A 212 -16.88 -11.30 4.05
CA ILE A 212 -16.78 -10.56 2.79
C ILE A 212 -17.76 -9.37 2.75
N GLU A 213 -18.96 -9.51 3.30
CA GLU A 213 -19.96 -8.45 3.28
C GLU A 213 -19.57 -7.32 4.23
N SER A 214 -19.09 -7.66 5.44
CA SER A 214 -18.52 -6.68 6.36
C SER A 214 -17.34 -5.90 5.75
N MET A 215 -16.45 -6.58 5.03
CA MET A 215 -15.35 -5.93 4.31
C MET A 215 -15.83 -4.96 3.24
N ARG A 216 -16.87 -5.34 2.49
CA ARG A 216 -17.48 -4.50 1.45
C ARG A 216 -18.16 -3.28 2.05
N ILE A 217 -18.92 -3.43 3.13
CA ILE A 217 -19.53 -2.32 3.86
C ILE A 217 -18.45 -1.36 4.37
N LEU A 218 -17.37 -1.88 4.95
CA LEU A 218 -16.26 -1.08 5.45
C LEU A 218 -15.57 -0.30 4.31
N LEU A 219 -15.29 -0.96 3.19
CA LEU A 219 -14.69 -0.29 2.03
C LEU A 219 -15.62 0.78 1.46
N ASN A 220 -16.92 0.51 1.32
CA ASN A 220 -17.88 1.50 0.84
C ASN A 220 -17.98 2.71 1.76
N LYS A 221 -18.00 2.51 3.08
CA LYS A 221 -17.93 3.61 4.06
C LYS A 221 -16.67 4.43 3.88
N TRP A 222 -15.51 3.79 3.71
CA TRP A 222 -14.27 4.52 3.43
C TRP A 222 -14.38 5.34 2.15
N LEU A 223 -14.78 4.73 1.03
CA LEU A 223 -14.84 5.41 -0.27
C LEU A 223 -15.77 6.62 -0.24
N GLN A 224 -16.95 6.48 0.37
CA GLN A 224 -17.93 7.57 0.48
C GLN A 224 -17.47 8.76 1.33
N ASN A 225 -16.63 8.53 2.33
CA ASN A 225 -16.26 9.56 3.31
C ASN A 225 -14.83 10.07 3.15
N CYS A 226 -13.94 9.31 2.50
CA CYS A 226 -12.51 9.61 2.44
C CYS A 226 -12.02 10.11 1.08
N SER A 227 -12.69 9.78 -0.03
CA SER A 227 -12.22 10.06 -1.41
C SER A 227 -11.97 11.55 -1.71
N GLU A 228 -12.61 12.45 -0.99
CA GLU A 228 -12.54 13.91 -1.20
C GLU A 228 -11.88 14.65 -0.03
N LEU A 229 -11.33 13.93 0.95
CA LEU A 229 -10.67 14.55 2.08
C LEU A 229 -9.38 15.29 1.67
N PRO A 230 -8.99 16.35 2.40
CA PRO A 230 -7.64 16.90 2.29
C PRO A 230 -6.58 15.81 2.48
N LEU A 231 -5.46 15.88 1.76
CA LEU A 231 -4.43 14.83 1.76
C LEU A 231 -3.89 14.51 3.16
N SER A 232 -3.71 15.53 4.02
CA SER A 232 -3.30 15.33 5.41
C SER A 232 -4.35 14.50 6.16
N THR A 233 -5.62 14.90 6.12
CA THR A 233 -6.73 14.18 6.75
C THR A 233 -6.85 12.76 6.22
N TYR A 234 -6.74 12.55 4.90
CA TYR A 234 -6.71 11.22 4.30
C TYR A 234 -5.57 10.37 4.86
N ALA A 235 -4.35 10.93 4.92
CA ALA A 235 -3.17 10.22 5.41
C ALA A 235 -3.31 9.77 6.88
N PHE A 236 -3.96 10.58 7.71
CA PHE A 236 -4.21 10.27 9.12
C PHE A 236 -5.48 9.44 9.38
N SER A 237 -6.38 9.32 8.40
CA SER A 237 -7.69 8.65 8.57
C SER A 237 -7.59 7.25 9.18
N PRO A 238 -6.64 6.37 8.80
CA PRO A 238 -6.52 5.04 9.42
C PRO A 238 -6.18 5.09 10.91
N CYS A 239 -5.48 6.13 11.37
CA CYS A 239 -5.20 6.35 12.79
C CYS A 239 -6.49 6.76 13.52
N LEU A 240 -7.27 7.66 12.94
CA LEU A 240 -8.42 8.31 13.58
C LEU A 240 -9.64 7.39 13.70
N LEU A 241 -9.76 6.42 12.80
CA LEU A 241 -10.89 5.49 12.72
C LEU A 241 -10.71 4.20 13.54
N GLN A 242 -9.54 3.98 14.15
CA GLN A 242 -9.29 2.75 14.90
C GLN A 242 -9.99 2.77 16.27
N LYS A 243 -10.83 1.75 16.49
CA LYS A 243 -11.38 1.38 17.81
C LYS A 243 -10.38 0.57 18.61
#